data_AF-A0A6G3RQQ7-F1
#
_entry.id   AF-A0A6G3RQQ7-F1
#
_cell.length_a   1.000
_cell.length_b   1.000
_cell.length_c   1.000
_cell.angle_alpha   90.00
_cell.angle_beta   90.00
_cell.angle_gamma   90.00
#
_symmetry.space_group_name_H-M   'P 1'
#
loop_
_entity.id
_entity.type
_entity.pdbx_description
1 polymer ?
#
loop_
_entity_poly.entity_id
_entity_poly.type
_entity_poly.pdbx_seq_one_letter_code
_entity_poly.pdbx_strand_id
1 'polypeptide(L)'
;MTQQGVRWTADQVLALAPDAPSRKAGSKLGVAGPWSEAGSTGEGAVWGLCKGSGSKPYQTIVDIADVAGPAYKCSCPSRKFPCKHALGLLLVWAGSDGTVPDGGEPPAWAEEWLAARRKRADGKQSPPATPSAPADPEAARRRAEKRAERITAGTTELEQRLSDLLRGGTASAEQMGYGLWEETAARMVDAQAPGLAARVRELGAVPSSGPGWPVRLLEECALLHLLDQGWLHRDRLPDGLAATVRSRVGLPAQAEGPPVRDHWVVLAQYDTADSRLTTRRIWLYGTESGRTALLLSYGAAGRAPALALPVGLALDAEVTGYAGAGQLRVELGEQFAAPVPTARRPAGVRPEEAVARYGAALRDDPWLESWPVTLAEVIPARSRNARDAQGRQGTQGTQGTHATQGTPSTPDSWQLADPVTGSALPLAPSAASRPGLWRLIALSGGTPLTVFGECGHRGFTPLAAWPQDSGETVSLC
;
A
#
# COMPACT_ATOMS: atom_id res chain seq x y z
N MET A 1 -15.09 9.62 -32.36
CA MET A 1 -15.20 10.19 -31.00
C MET A 1 -13.82 10.68 -30.63
N THR A 2 -13.65 11.98 -30.50
CA THR A 2 -12.37 12.66 -30.26
C THR A 2 -11.80 12.24 -28.90
N GLN A 3 -10.52 11.88 -28.86
CA GLN A 3 -9.73 11.63 -27.65
C GLN A 3 -9.57 12.93 -26.85
N GLN A 4 -10.64 13.38 -26.19
CA GLN A 4 -10.49 14.31 -25.07
C GLN A 4 -9.94 13.48 -23.90
N GLY A 5 -8.63 13.55 -23.69
CA GLY A 5 -8.00 13.00 -22.50
C GLY A 5 -8.67 13.58 -21.27
N VAL A 6 -9.38 12.73 -20.52
CA VAL A 6 -10.08 13.13 -19.30
C VAL A 6 -9.05 13.70 -18.33
N ARG A 7 -9.23 14.96 -17.94
CA ARG A 7 -8.35 15.64 -16.97
C ARG A 7 -8.32 14.86 -15.66
N TRP A 8 -7.15 14.81 -15.02
CA TRP A 8 -7.04 14.17 -13.71
C TRP A 8 -7.78 14.96 -12.64
N THR A 9 -8.23 14.27 -11.60
CA THR A 9 -8.82 14.94 -10.45
C THR A 9 -7.73 15.50 -9.53
N ALA A 10 -8.06 16.49 -8.70
CA ALA A 10 -7.10 17.06 -7.76
C ALA A 10 -6.48 15.99 -6.85
N ASP A 11 -7.26 14.98 -6.45
CA ASP A 11 -6.78 13.86 -5.64
C ASP A 11 -5.75 12.99 -6.35
N GLN A 12 -5.98 12.70 -7.64
CA GLN A 12 -5.02 11.96 -8.47
C GLN A 12 -3.68 12.69 -8.53
N VAL A 13 -3.71 14.02 -8.64
CA VAL A 13 -2.49 14.83 -8.62
C VAL A 13 -1.81 14.82 -7.25
N LEU A 14 -2.57 14.97 -6.15
CA LEU A 14 -2.01 14.99 -4.80
C LEU A 14 -1.43 13.64 -4.37
N ALA A 15 -1.90 12.54 -4.95
CA ALA A 15 -1.37 11.19 -4.75
C ALA A 15 0.05 10.99 -5.33
N LEU A 16 0.48 11.88 -6.23
CA LEU A 16 1.84 11.88 -6.80
C LEU A 16 2.86 12.56 -5.88
N ALA A 17 2.41 13.28 -4.86
CA ALA A 17 3.31 14.07 -4.02
C ALA A 17 4.32 13.18 -3.27
N PRO A 18 5.64 13.48 -3.33
CA PRO A 18 6.66 12.63 -2.72
C PRO A 18 6.67 12.69 -1.18
N ASP A 19 6.05 13.72 -0.59
CA ASP A 19 5.85 13.86 0.85
C ASP A 19 4.79 14.93 1.18
N ALA A 20 4.32 14.94 2.43
CA ALA A 20 3.30 15.88 2.91
C ALA A 20 3.69 17.37 2.77
N PRO A 21 4.94 17.81 3.08
CA PRO A 21 5.38 19.17 2.79
C PRO A 21 5.27 19.56 1.31
N SER A 22 5.63 18.64 0.40
CA SER A 22 5.55 18.87 -1.05
C SER A 22 4.10 18.95 -1.51
N ARG A 23 3.22 18.10 -0.98
CA ARG A 23 1.76 18.16 -1.19
C ARG A 23 1.19 19.54 -0.80
N LYS A 24 1.52 20.01 0.41
CA LYS A 24 1.06 21.32 0.93
C LYS A 24 1.62 22.49 0.11
N ALA A 25 2.90 22.44 -0.27
CA ALA A 25 3.53 23.47 -1.07
C ALA A 25 3.00 23.51 -2.51
N GLY A 26 2.73 22.35 -3.11
CA GLY A 26 2.12 22.24 -4.44
C GLY A 26 0.68 22.74 -4.45
N SER A 27 -0.11 22.42 -3.41
CA SER A 27 -1.50 22.90 -3.27
C SER A 27 -1.59 24.43 -3.27
N LYS A 28 -0.62 25.12 -2.65
CA LYS A 28 -0.55 26.60 -2.68
C LYS A 28 -0.28 27.18 -4.06
N LEU A 29 0.30 26.39 -4.97
CA LEU A 29 0.54 26.75 -6.36
C LEU A 29 -0.58 26.26 -7.29
N GLY A 30 -1.57 25.52 -6.78
CA GLY A 30 -2.73 25.03 -7.54
C GLY A 30 -3.79 26.09 -7.79
N VAL A 31 -3.39 27.33 -8.05
CA VAL A 31 -4.26 28.48 -8.35
C VAL A 31 -3.70 29.22 -9.56
N ALA A 32 -4.51 29.98 -10.29
CA ALA A 32 -4.10 30.60 -11.56
C ALA A 32 -2.95 31.63 -11.42
N GLY A 33 -2.99 32.47 -10.39
CA GLY A 33 -2.12 33.65 -10.24
C GLY A 33 -0.59 33.46 -10.44
N PRO A 34 0.07 32.41 -9.92
CA PRO A 34 1.51 32.19 -10.13
C PRO A 34 1.88 31.67 -11.53
N TRP A 35 0.92 31.33 -12.40
CA TRP A 35 1.18 30.70 -13.68
C TRP A 35 0.99 31.66 -14.86
N SER A 36 1.89 31.55 -15.83
CA SER A 36 1.79 32.20 -17.13
C SER A 36 2.22 31.25 -18.23
N GLU A 37 1.83 31.53 -19.48
CA GLU A 37 2.17 30.70 -20.66
C GLU A 37 1.91 29.21 -20.43
N ALA A 38 0.84 28.90 -19.70
CA ALA A 38 0.44 27.55 -19.42
C ALA A 38 -0.41 27.00 -20.58
N GLY A 39 -0.31 25.69 -20.81
CA GLY A 39 -1.05 25.02 -21.86
C GLY A 39 -0.93 23.52 -21.75
N SER A 40 -1.79 22.83 -22.49
CA SER A 40 -1.74 21.38 -22.61
C SER A 40 -2.00 20.92 -24.03
N THR A 41 -1.45 19.78 -24.41
CA THR A 41 -1.80 19.09 -25.66
C THR A 41 -2.90 18.07 -25.42
N GLY A 42 -3.65 17.72 -26.46
CA GLY A 42 -4.56 16.57 -26.42
C GLY A 42 -3.83 15.23 -26.20
N GLU A 43 -2.52 15.21 -26.45
CA GLU A 43 -1.62 14.07 -26.23
C GLU A 43 -1.10 13.99 -24.78
N GLY A 44 -1.58 14.80 -23.84
CA GLY A 44 -1.23 14.67 -22.42
C GLY A 44 0.09 15.32 -21.99
N ALA A 45 0.64 16.25 -22.77
CA ALA A 45 1.69 17.13 -22.26
C ALA A 45 1.07 18.37 -21.62
N VAL A 46 1.57 18.80 -20.46
CA VAL A 46 1.15 19.99 -19.72
C VAL A 46 2.38 20.83 -19.41
N TRP A 47 2.34 22.13 -19.67
CA TRP A 47 3.46 23.04 -19.39
C TRP A 47 2.97 24.35 -18.78
N GLY A 48 3.91 25.07 -18.16
CA GLY A 48 3.68 26.42 -17.69
C GLY A 48 4.91 27.06 -17.06
N LEU A 49 4.89 28.39 -16.98
CA LEU A 49 5.89 29.20 -16.29
C LEU A 49 5.36 29.56 -14.91
N CYS A 50 6.01 29.07 -13.85
CA CYS A 50 5.66 29.43 -12.48
C CYS A 50 6.51 30.61 -12.01
N LYS A 51 5.87 31.69 -11.56
CA LYS A 51 6.57 32.80 -10.88
C LYS A 51 7.24 32.29 -9.61
N GLY A 52 8.56 32.41 -9.57
CA GLY A 52 9.41 31.93 -8.48
C GLY A 52 10.02 33.05 -7.65
N SER A 53 10.90 32.68 -6.73
CA SER A 53 11.72 33.62 -5.94
C SER A 53 12.89 34.23 -6.72
N GLY A 54 13.16 33.75 -7.94
CA GLY A 54 14.21 34.27 -8.82
C GLY A 54 13.67 35.24 -9.87
N SER A 55 14.59 35.84 -10.64
CA SER A 55 14.26 36.79 -11.71
C SER A 55 13.64 36.14 -12.96
N LYS A 56 13.83 34.83 -13.15
CA LYS A 56 13.23 34.05 -14.24
C LYS A 56 12.16 33.09 -13.68
N PRO A 57 10.97 33.01 -14.29
CA PRO A 57 9.98 31.98 -13.95
C PRO A 57 10.54 30.56 -14.14
N TYR A 58 10.05 29.62 -13.33
CA TYR A 58 10.42 28.21 -13.46
C TYR A 58 9.63 27.56 -14.58
N GLN A 59 10.33 27.09 -15.60
CA GLN A 59 9.80 26.25 -16.67
C GLN A 59 9.42 24.89 -16.10
N THR A 60 8.15 24.55 -16.18
CA THR A 60 7.61 23.29 -15.67
C THR A 60 6.89 22.56 -16.80
N ILE A 61 7.22 21.27 -16.98
CA ILE A 61 6.64 20.37 -17.97
C ILE A 61 6.26 19.09 -17.25
N VAL A 62 5.09 18.57 -17.57
CA VAL A 62 4.61 17.26 -17.17
C VAL A 62 4.14 16.53 -18.43
N ASP A 63 4.54 15.28 -18.56
CA ASP A 63 4.06 14.36 -19.59
C ASP A 63 3.30 13.24 -18.88
N ILE A 64 1.97 13.20 -19.06
CA ILE A 64 1.09 12.24 -18.40
C ILE A 64 0.66 11.10 -19.33
N ALA A 65 1.04 11.14 -20.61
CA ALA A 65 0.68 10.13 -21.60
C ALA A 65 1.77 9.07 -21.82
N ASP A 66 2.87 9.14 -21.06
CA ASP A 66 3.89 8.10 -21.10
C ASP A 66 3.33 6.79 -20.51
N VAL A 67 3.53 5.72 -21.27
CA VAL A 67 3.19 4.34 -20.92
C VAL A 67 3.87 3.90 -19.62
N ALA A 68 5.06 4.42 -19.29
CA ALA A 68 5.75 4.13 -18.03
C ALA A 68 5.21 4.93 -16.81
N GLY A 69 4.19 5.76 -17.00
CA GLY A 69 3.64 6.67 -16.01
C GLY A 69 4.19 8.10 -16.13
N PRO A 70 3.65 9.05 -15.34
CA PRO A 70 3.91 10.46 -15.54
C PRO A 70 5.37 10.86 -15.30
N ALA A 71 5.86 11.74 -16.16
CA ALA A 71 7.20 12.29 -16.08
C ALA A 71 7.22 13.80 -15.91
N TYR A 72 8.25 14.30 -15.24
CA TYR A 72 8.32 15.69 -14.80
C TYR A 72 9.66 16.31 -15.14
N LYS A 73 9.65 17.55 -15.64
CA LYS A 73 10.83 18.42 -15.72
C LYS A 73 10.47 19.80 -15.18
N CYS A 74 11.28 20.29 -14.24
CA CYS A 74 11.14 21.65 -13.73
C CYS A 74 12.53 22.27 -13.57
N SER A 75 12.69 23.54 -13.94
CA SER A 75 13.97 24.25 -13.80
C SER A 75 14.30 24.71 -12.35
N CYS A 76 13.48 24.34 -11.36
CA CYS A 76 13.72 24.68 -9.96
C CYS A 76 14.81 23.80 -9.31
N PRO A 77 15.51 24.26 -8.26
CA PRO A 77 16.62 23.53 -7.63
C PRO A 77 16.18 22.36 -6.73
N SER A 78 14.89 21.99 -6.72
CA SER A 78 14.36 20.91 -5.89
C SER A 78 14.92 19.56 -6.32
N ARG A 79 15.33 18.74 -5.35
CA ARG A 79 15.70 17.33 -5.57
C ARG A 79 14.52 16.36 -5.41
N LYS A 80 13.32 16.87 -5.10
CA LYS A 80 12.08 16.10 -4.98
C LYS A 80 11.33 16.10 -6.31
N PHE A 81 10.90 14.91 -6.74
CA PHE A 81 10.19 14.70 -8.00
C PHE A 81 8.93 13.84 -7.74
N PRO A 82 7.73 14.30 -8.13
CA PRO A 82 7.42 15.64 -8.64
C PRO A 82 7.69 16.75 -7.60
N CYS A 83 8.17 17.91 -8.06
CA CYS A 83 8.37 19.07 -7.20
C CYS A 83 7.05 19.82 -6.97
N LYS A 84 7.03 20.79 -6.03
CA LYS A 84 5.84 21.62 -5.78
C LYS A 84 5.30 22.33 -7.03
N HIS A 85 6.15 22.69 -8.00
CA HIS A 85 5.71 23.35 -9.24
C HIS A 85 5.02 22.36 -10.17
N ALA A 86 5.57 21.14 -10.35
CA ALA A 86 4.92 20.10 -11.14
C ALA A 86 3.55 19.71 -10.55
N LEU A 87 3.46 19.57 -9.22
CA LEU A 87 2.18 19.35 -8.53
C LEU A 87 1.22 20.52 -8.73
N GLY A 88 1.69 21.76 -8.57
CA GLY A 88 0.87 22.96 -8.76
C GLY A 88 0.32 23.07 -10.18
N LEU A 89 1.14 22.82 -11.20
CA LEU A 89 0.73 22.88 -12.61
C LEU A 89 -0.38 21.87 -12.90
N LEU A 90 -0.20 20.62 -12.44
CA LEU A 90 -1.21 19.57 -12.60
C LEU A 90 -2.51 19.89 -11.85
N LEU A 91 -2.44 20.53 -10.68
CA LEU A 91 -3.63 20.95 -9.93
C LEU A 91 -4.42 22.05 -10.67
N VAL A 92 -3.73 23.01 -11.28
CA VAL A 92 -4.38 24.04 -12.11
C VAL A 92 -4.99 23.39 -13.36
N TRP A 93 -4.27 22.46 -13.99
CA TRP A 93 -4.80 21.69 -15.12
C TRP A 93 -6.05 20.89 -14.72
N ALA A 94 -6.06 20.23 -13.56
CA ALA A 94 -7.22 19.50 -13.03
C ALA A 94 -8.44 20.41 -12.78
N GLY A 95 -8.22 21.65 -12.33
CA GLY A 95 -9.28 22.57 -11.91
C GLY A 95 -10.22 23.05 -13.02
N SER A 96 -9.88 22.87 -14.29
CA SER A 96 -10.72 23.23 -15.46
C SER A 96 -11.20 24.69 -15.48
N ASP A 97 -10.47 25.59 -14.84
CA ASP A 97 -10.79 27.03 -14.73
C ASP A 97 -10.33 27.85 -15.95
N GLY A 98 -9.84 27.18 -16.99
CA GLY A 98 -9.33 27.78 -18.22
C GLY A 98 -7.88 28.29 -18.15
N THR A 99 -7.22 28.21 -16.99
CA THR A 99 -5.83 28.68 -16.84
C THR A 99 -4.84 27.85 -17.67
N VAL A 100 -5.12 26.55 -17.81
CA VAL A 100 -4.38 25.65 -18.71
C VAL A 100 -5.32 25.29 -19.87
N PRO A 101 -5.24 26.00 -21.02
CA PRO A 101 -6.05 25.69 -22.19
C PRO A 101 -5.62 24.34 -22.82
N ASP A 102 -6.58 23.66 -23.43
CA ASP A 102 -6.35 22.44 -24.20
C ASP A 102 -5.94 22.76 -25.65
N GLY A 103 -5.19 21.86 -26.28
CA GLY A 103 -4.85 21.94 -27.71
C GLY A 103 -3.83 23.03 -28.05
N GLY A 104 -3.01 23.46 -27.10
CA GLY A 104 -1.91 24.40 -27.36
C GLY A 104 -0.74 23.74 -28.07
N GLU A 105 0.06 24.53 -28.79
CA GLU A 105 1.38 24.08 -29.25
C GLU A 105 2.40 24.26 -28.13
N PRO A 106 3.20 23.22 -27.81
CA PRO A 106 4.20 23.32 -26.77
C PRO A 106 5.29 24.33 -27.16
N PRO A 107 5.72 25.23 -26.25
CA PRO A 107 6.82 26.15 -26.54
C PRO A 107 8.12 25.37 -26.76
N ALA A 108 9.09 25.98 -27.45
CA ALA A 108 10.31 25.30 -27.90
C ALA A 108 11.07 24.53 -26.79
N TRP A 109 11.12 25.07 -25.56
CA TRP A 109 11.76 24.42 -24.41
C TRP A 109 11.00 23.19 -23.89
N ALA A 110 9.68 23.15 -24.08
CA ALA A 110 8.84 22.01 -23.76
C ALA A 110 8.93 20.95 -24.87
N GLU A 111 8.82 21.37 -26.13
CA GLU A 111 8.90 20.49 -27.29
C GLU A 111 10.28 19.80 -27.38
N GLU A 112 11.37 20.51 -27.14
CA GLU A 112 12.72 19.91 -27.11
C GLU A 112 12.80 18.75 -26.11
N TRP A 113 12.19 18.91 -24.92
CA TRP A 113 12.18 17.87 -23.90
C TRP A 113 11.27 16.71 -24.28
N LEU A 114 10.06 16.97 -24.79
CA LEU A 114 9.10 15.95 -25.24
C LEU A 114 9.66 15.15 -26.42
N ALA A 115 10.26 15.80 -27.42
CA ALA A 115 10.91 15.15 -28.55
C ALA A 115 12.09 14.28 -28.10
N ALA A 116 12.91 14.75 -27.15
CA ALA A 116 13.99 13.94 -26.58
C ALA A 116 13.47 12.74 -25.77
N ARG A 117 12.25 12.80 -25.23
CA ARG A 117 11.58 11.64 -24.60
C ARG A 117 11.05 10.66 -25.62
N ARG A 118 10.33 11.13 -26.64
CA ARG A 118 9.81 10.30 -27.75
C ARG A 118 10.94 9.48 -28.39
N LYS A 119 12.05 10.13 -28.75
CA LYS A 119 13.25 9.43 -29.26
C LYS A 119 13.83 8.39 -28.30
N ARG A 120 13.75 8.62 -26.99
CA ARG A 120 14.20 7.66 -25.97
C ARG A 120 13.22 6.53 -25.76
N ALA A 121 11.92 6.76 -25.91
CA ALA A 121 10.88 5.73 -25.87
C ALA A 121 10.97 4.82 -27.10
N ASP A 122 11.10 5.40 -28.29
CA ASP A 122 11.29 4.67 -29.54
C ASP A 122 12.61 3.87 -29.54
N GLY A 123 13.68 4.44 -28.98
CA GLY A 123 14.95 3.75 -28.76
C GLY A 123 14.95 2.77 -27.57
N LYS A 124 13.87 2.72 -26.78
CA LYS A 124 13.65 1.80 -25.64
C LYS A 124 12.77 0.61 -25.99
N GLN A 125 12.58 0.30 -27.27
CA GLN A 125 12.56 -1.10 -27.68
C GLN A 125 13.92 -1.71 -27.31
N SER A 126 14.06 -1.97 -26.01
CA SER A 126 15.22 -2.61 -25.46
C SER A 126 15.25 -3.99 -26.10
N PRO A 127 16.38 -4.43 -26.67
CA PRO A 127 16.59 -5.85 -26.86
C PRO A 127 16.23 -6.52 -25.53
N PRO A 128 15.56 -7.70 -25.53
CA PRO A 128 15.28 -8.42 -24.29
C PRO A 128 16.56 -8.41 -23.48
N ALA A 129 16.47 -8.00 -22.21
CA ALA A 129 17.61 -7.95 -21.32
C ALA A 129 18.38 -9.25 -21.52
N THR A 130 19.60 -9.15 -22.05
CA THR A 130 20.41 -10.34 -22.32
C THR A 130 20.44 -11.09 -20.99
N PRO A 131 19.93 -12.33 -20.92
CA PRO A 131 19.99 -13.08 -19.69
C PRO A 131 21.45 -13.02 -19.27
N SER A 132 21.71 -12.58 -18.03
CA SER A 132 23.02 -12.81 -17.45
C SER A 132 23.31 -14.28 -17.69
N ALA A 133 24.50 -14.57 -18.26
CA ALA A 133 24.87 -15.92 -18.67
C ALA A 133 24.39 -16.89 -17.59
N PRO A 134 23.62 -17.94 -17.95
CA PRO A 134 22.92 -18.75 -16.97
C PRO A 134 23.93 -19.16 -15.92
N ALA A 135 23.73 -18.67 -14.68
CA ALA A 135 24.60 -19.02 -13.59
C ALA A 135 24.66 -20.54 -13.57
N ASP A 136 25.87 -21.11 -13.55
CA ASP A 136 26.09 -22.56 -13.50
C ASP A 136 25.04 -23.18 -12.55
N PRO A 137 24.06 -23.96 -13.07
CA PRO A 137 22.93 -24.44 -12.28
C PRO A 137 23.39 -25.22 -11.05
N GLU A 138 24.52 -25.92 -11.15
CA GLU A 138 25.14 -26.65 -10.06
C GLU A 138 25.69 -25.69 -9.00
N ALA A 139 26.41 -24.64 -9.40
CA ALA A 139 26.90 -23.61 -8.49
C ALA A 139 25.76 -22.79 -7.86
N ALA A 140 24.64 -22.59 -8.55
CA ALA A 140 23.45 -21.97 -7.99
C ALA A 140 22.81 -22.88 -6.93
N ARG A 141 22.65 -24.19 -7.22
CA ARG A 141 22.13 -25.18 -6.27
C ARG A 141 22.99 -25.27 -5.02
N ARG A 142 24.31 -25.42 -5.17
CA ARG A 142 25.26 -25.45 -4.03
C ARG A 142 25.22 -24.19 -3.16
N ARG A 143 25.02 -23.01 -3.77
CA ARG A 143 24.86 -21.76 -3.01
C ARG A 143 23.53 -21.71 -2.27
N ALA A 144 22.47 -22.23 -2.86
CA ALA A 144 21.17 -22.34 -2.20
C ALA A 144 21.22 -23.35 -1.03
N GLU A 145 21.88 -24.49 -1.20
CA GLU A 145 22.10 -25.49 -0.14
C GLU A 145 22.88 -24.90 1.04
N LYS A 146 24.05 -24.30 0.79
CA LYS A 146 24.86 -23.66 1.84
C LYS A 146 24.12 -22.53 2.55
N ARG A 147 23.30 -21.77 1.83
CA ARG A 147 22.42 -20.76 2.44
C ARG A 147 21.40 -21.44 3.35
N ALA A 148 20.77 -22.51 2.89
CA ALA A 148 19.78 -23.23 3.67
C ALA A 148 20.36 -23.82 4.96
N GLU A 149 21.60 -24.34 4.92
CA GLU A 149 22.35 -24.79 6.10
C GLU A 149 22.55 -23.66 7.13
N ARG A 150 22.99 -22.48 6.67
CA ARG A 150 23.20 -21.31 7.55
C ARG A 150 21.90 -20.85 8.19
N ILE A 151 20.83 -20.75 7.41
CA ILE A 151 19.51 -20.38 7.93
C ILE A 151 19.04 -21.41 8.94
N THR A 152 19.20 -22.70 8.65
CA THR A 152 18.82 -23.80 9.55
C THR A 152 19.53 -23.69 10.90
N ALA A 153 20.85 -23.47 10.90
CA ALA A 153 21.61 -23.24 12.13
C ALA A 153 21.11 -22.01 12.91
N GLY A 154 20.82 -20.91 12.20
CA GLY A 154 20.24 -19.70 12.80
C GLY A 154 18.86 -19.93 13.41
N THR A 155 17.95 -20.59 12.70
CA THR A 155 16.61 -20.93 13.20
C THR A 155 16.64 -21.84 14.42
N THR A 156 17.56 -22.81 14.47
CA THR A 156 17.72 -23.67 15.67
C THR A 156 18.19 -22.86 16.88
N GLU A 157 19.12 -21.92 16.71
CA GLU A 157 19.54 -21.03 17.80
C GLU A 157 18.40 -20.10 18.24
N LEU A 158 17.64 -19.55 17.29
CA LEU A 158 16.50 -18.68 17.57
C LEU A 158 15.40 -19.41 18.35
N GLU A 159 15.08 -20.65 17.98
CA GLU A 159 14.12 -21.49 18.70
C GLU A 159 14.52 -21.71 20.17
N GLN A 160 15.81 -21.97 20.42
CA GLN A 160 16.33 -22.12 21.78
C GLN A 160 16.18 -20.81 22.58
N ARG A 161 16.55 -19.67 21.98
CA ARG A 161 16.40 -18.35 22.62
C ARG A 161 14.93 -18.02 22.93
N LEU A 162 14.01 -18.33 22.02
CA LEU A 162 12.57 -18.17 22.26
C LEU A 162 12.08 -19.06 23.40
N SER A 163 12.54 -20.31 23.44
CA SER A 163 12.19 -21.25 24.51
C SER A 163 12.72 -20.80 25.87
N ASP A 164 13.93 -20.27 25.93
CA ASP A 164 14.55 -19.76 27.15
C ASP A 164 13.85 -18.48 27.64
N LEU A 165 13.48 -17.58 26.72
CA LEU A 165 12.64 -16.41 27.04
C LEU A 165 11.31 -16.83 27.69
N LEU A 166 10.62 -17.81 27.10
CA LEU A 166 9.34 -18.29 27.65
C LEU A 166 9.53 -19.00 28.99
N ARG A 167 10.62 -19.76 29.17
CA ARG A 167 10.95 -20.41 30.46
C ARG A 167 11.27 -19.39 31.55
N GLY A 168 11.93 -18.28 31.20
CA GLY A 168 12.21 -17.16 32.11
C GLY A 168 10.99 -16.27 32.40
N GLY A 169 9.91 -16.43 31.63
CA GLY A 169 8.70 -15.64 31.73
C GLY A 169 8.80 -14.29 31.01
N THR A 170 7.71 -13.85 30.39
CA THR A 170 7.68 -12.65 29.55
C THR A 170 7.98 -11.36 30.31
N ALA A 171 7.76 -11.32 31.63
CA ALA A 171 8.08 -10.16 32.46
C ALA A 171 9.59 -9.81 32.45
N SER A 172 10.46 -10.81 32.26
CA SER A 172 11.91 -10.59 32.15
C SER A 172 12.31 -9.86 30.85
N ALA A 173 11.45 -9.89 29.82
CA ALA A 173 11.72 -9.28 28.52
C ALA A 173 11.84 -7.75 28.56
N GLU A 174 11.16 -7.09 29.51
CA GLU A 174 11.29 -5.65 29.74
C GLU A 174 12.70 -5.29 30.27
N GLN A 175 13.33 -6.21 31.01
CA GLN A 175 14.64 -6.02 31.62
C GLN A 175 15.79 -6.42 30.68
N MET A 176 15.53 -7.27 29.69
CA MET A 176 16.52 -7.79 28.73
C MET A 176 17.14 -6.70 27.83
N GLY A 177 16.52 -5.51 27.76
CA GLY A 177 17.03 -4.36 27.01
C GLY A 177 17.07 -4.55 25.49
N TYR A 178 17.11 -3.45 24.73
CA TYR A 178 17.11 -3.51 23.26
C TYR A 178 18.35 -4.19 22.66
N GLY A 179 19.48 -4.20 23.39
CA GLY A 179 20.76 -4.74 22.91
C GLY A 179 20.74 -6.23 22.62
N LEU A 180 20.07 -7.04 23.46
CA LEU A 180 20.01 -8.49 23.28
C LEU A 180 19.14 -8.89 22.08
N TRP A 181 18.06 -8.14 21.83
CA TRP A 181 17.23 -8.29 20.64
C TRP A 181 18.02 -7.94 19.38
N GLU A 182 18.80 -6.87 19.40
CA GLU A 182 19.60 -6.49 18.23
C GLU A 182 20.77 -7.46 17.99
N GLU A 183 21.38 -8.03 19.03
CA GLU A 183 22.36 -9.11 18.87
C GLU A 183 21.73 -10.33 18.20
N THR A 184 20.54 -10.73 18.65
CA THR A 184 19.80 -11.86 18.06
C THR A 184 19.43 -11.57 16.60
N ALA A 185 18.99 -10.35 16.29
CA ALA A 185 18.69 -9.93 14.93
C ALA A 185 19.93 -9.90 14.03
N ALA A 186 21.09 -9.47 14.55
CA ALA A 186 22.36 -9.50 13.83
C ALA A 186 22.76 -10.94 13.46
N ARG A 187 22.62 -11.89 14.39
CA ARG A 187 22.86 -13.32 14.12
C ARG A 187 21.95 -13.86 13.02
N MET A 188 20.69 -13.42 12.95
CA MET A 188 19.80 -13.81 11.85
C MET A 188 20.24 -13.23 10.49
N VAL A 189 20.81 -12.03 10.46
CA VAL A 189 21.42 -11.48 9.24
C VAL A 189 22.63 -12.31 8.82
N ASP A 190 23.50 -12.69 9.76
CA ASP A 190 24.67 -13.55 9.51
C ASP A 190 24.26 -14.96 9.03
N ALA A 191 23.16 -15.48 9.57
CA ALA A 191 22.51 -16.72 9.14
C ALA A 191 21.85 -16.61 7.75
N GLN A 192 21.83 -15.43 7.13
CA GLN A 192 21.17 -15.14 5.85
C GLN A 192 19.64 -15.22 5.89
N ALA A 193 19.04 -14.91 7.05
CA ALA A 193 17.60 -14.87 7.30
C ALA A 193 17.13 -13.44 7.67
N PRO A 194 17.19 -12.47 6.75
CA PRO A 194 16.87 -11.07 7.05
C PRO A 194 15.41 -10.85 7.45
N GLY A 195 14.49 -11.72 7.02
CA GLY A 195 13.09 -11.70 7.46
C GLY A 195 12.94 -12.04 8.94
N LEU A 196 13.63 -13.08 9.41
CA LEU A 196 13.69 -13.42 10.84
C LEU A 196 14.34 -12.29 11.65
N ALA A 197 15.40 -11.68 11.12
CA ALA A 197 16.04 -10.53 11.76
C ALA A 197 15.07 -9.35 11.96
N ALA A 198 14.20 -9.07 10.98
CA ALA A 198 13.19 -8.02 11.11
C ALA A 198 12.17 -8.36 12.21
N ARG A 199 11.67 -9.61 12.24
CA ARG A 199 10.72 -10.08 13.27
C ARG A 199 11.30 -10.03 14.67
N VAL A 200 12.56 -10.39 14.85
CA VAL A 200 13.26 -10.27 16.15
C VAL A 200 13.35 -8.82 16.62
N ARG A 201 13.58 -7.86 15.72
CA ARG A 201 13.58 -6.43 16.08
C ARG A 201 12.19 -5.94 16.49
N GLU A 202 11.15 -6.42 15.80
CA GLU A 202 9.77 -6.11 16.14
C GLU A 202 9.42 -6.63 17.54
N LEU A 203 9.86 -7.85 17.92
CA LEU A 203 9.73 -8.37 19.28
C LEU A 203 10.36 -7.45 20.32
N GLY A 204 11.56 -6.93 20.04
CA GLY A 204 12.26 -5.99 20.92
C GLY A 204 11.52 -4.66 21.15
N ALA A 205 10.60 -4.29 20.26
CA ALA A 205 9.77 -3.10 20.40
C ALA A 205 8.43 -3.36 21.14
N VAL A 206 8.05 -4.63 21.36
CA VAL A 206 6.77 -4.97 21.99
C VAL A 206 6.68 -4.53 23.47
N PRO A 207 7.70 -4.69 24.33
CA PRO A 207 7.59 -4.30 25.74
C PRO A 207 7.23 -2.81 25.94
N SER A 208 7.67 -1.94 25.02
CA SER A 208 7.38 -0.50 25.04
C SER A 208 6.05 -0.12 24.34
N SER A 209 5.23 -1.08 23.95
CA SER A 209 3.94 -0.85 23.25
C SER A 209 2.75 -0.50 24.17
N GLY A 210 2.97 -0.35 25.48
CA GLY A 210 1.95 0.02 26.46
C GLY A 210 1.20 -1.18 27.08
N PRO A 211 0.03 -0.97 27.71
CA PRO A 211 -0.68 -2.01 28.45
C PRO A 211 -0.98 -3.26 27.61
N GLY A 212 -0.89 -4.45 28.22
CA GLY A 212 -1.13 -5.73 27.54
C GLY A 212 0.03 -6.22 26.67
N TRP A 213 1.20 -5.59 26.74
CA TRP A 213 2.38 -6.02 26.00
C TRP A 213 2.82 -7.47 26.26
N PRO A 214 2.66 -8.08 27.47
CA PRO A 214 3.12 -9.46 27.66
C PRO A 214 2.38 -10.47 26.79
N VAL A 215 1.07 -10.25 26.59
CA VAL A 215 0.24 -11.09 25.72
C VAL A 215 0.66 -10.89 24.26
N ARG A 216 0.83 -9.63 23.82
CA ARG A 216 1.33 -9.33 22.47
C ARG A 216 2.70 -9.96 22.23
N LEU A 217 3.62 -9.88 23.20
CA LEU A 217 4.94 -10.48 23.05
C LEU A 217 4.84 -11.99 22.86
N LEU A 218 3.98 -12.66 23.64
CA LEU A 218 3.73 -14.09 23.49
C LEU A 218 3.15 -14.45 22.12
N GLU A 219 2.17 -13.68 21.62
CA GLU A 219 1.58 -13.86 20.28
C GLU A 219 2.63 -13.72 19.18
N GLU A 220 3.45 -12.66 19.23
CA GLU A 220 4.50 -12.41 18.25
C GLU A 220 5.63 -13.47 18.33
N CYS A 221 5.98 -13.93 19.55
CA CYS A 221 6.90 -15.05 19.75
C CYS A 221 6.35 -16.36 19.18
N ALA A 222 5.05 -16.64 19.34
CA ALA A 222 4.41 -17.82 18.80
C ALA A 222 4.40 -17.80 17.26
N LEU A 223 4.13 -16.63 16.64
CA LEU A 223 4.24 -16.46 15.19
C LEU A 223 5.67 -16.63 14.69
N LEU A 224 6.68 -16.11 15.41
CA LEU A 224 8.08 -16.31 15.03
C LEU A 224 8.50 -17.78 15.16
N HIS A 225 8.13 -18.43 16.26
CA HIS A 225 8.38 -19.86 16.45
C HIS A 225 7.71 -20.70 15.36
N LEU A 226 6.46 -20.38 14.96
CA LEU A 226 5.79 -21.05 13.85
C LEU A 226 6.59 -20.92 12.55
N LEU A 227 7.24 -19.77 12.30
CA LEU A 227 8.06 -19.54 11.11
C LEU A 227 9.36 -20.36 11.16
N ASP A 228 9.99 -20.44 12.33
CA ASP A 228 11.16 -21.31 12.55
C ASP A 228 10.79 -22.78 12.27
N GLN A 229 9.67 -23.26 12.83
CA GLN A 229 9.17 -24.62 12.56
C GLN A 229 8.85 -24.82 11.08
N GLY A 230 8.24 -23.83 10.43
CA GLY A 230 7.97 -23.85 9.00
C GLY A 230 9.25 -24.02 8.18
N TRP A 231 10.33 -23.35 8.55
CA TRP A 231 11.63 -23.48 7.88
C TRP A 231 12.30 -24.83 8.13
N LEU A 232 12.32 -25.28 9.39
CA LEU A 232 12.92 -26.55 9.81
C LEU A 232 12.21 -27.77 9.21
N HIS A 233 10.91 -27.65 8.93
CA HIS A 233 10.10 -28.72 8.36
C HIS A 233 9.64 -28.45 6.92
N ARG A 234 10.27 -27.50 6.22
CA ARG A 234 9.86 -27.04 4.88
C ARG A 234 9.71 -28.16 3.85
N ASP A 235 10.50 -29.23 3.94
CA ASP A 235 10.48 -30.34 2.99
C ASP A 235 9.23 -31.23 3.12
N ARG A 236 8.42 -31.01 4.17
CA ARG A 236 7.14 -31.68 4.41
C ARG A 236 5.92 -30.80 4.12
N LEU A 237 6.14 -29.53 3.79
CA LEU A 237 5.07 -28.58 3.53
C LEU A 237 4.59 -28.67 2.08
N PRO A 238 3.32 -28.37 1.79
CA PRO A 238 2.88 -28.12 0.42
C PRO A 238 3.72 -27.03 -0.24
N ASP A 239 3.99 -27.16 -1.55
CA ASP A 239 4.90 -26.27 -2.29
C ASP A 239 4.58 -24.78 -2.11
N GLY A 240 3.28 -24.45 -2.11
CA GLY A 240 2.80 -23.08 -1.91
C GLY A 240 3.17 -22.52 -0.54
N LEU A 241 3.00 -23.31 0.53
CA LEU A 241 3.35 -22.90 1.90
C LEU A 241 4.87 -22.88 2.10
N ALA A 242 5.60 -23.83 1.50
CA ALA A 242 7.07 -23.82 1.51
C ALA A 242 7.64 -22.55 0.84
N ALA A 243 7.00 -22.08 -0.26
CA ALA A 243 7.35 -20.81 -0.89
C ALA A 243 7.02 -19.61 0.00
N THR A 244 5.86 -19.61 0.68
CA THR A 244 5.51 -18.59 1.68
C THR A 244 6.56 -18.51 2.80
N VAL A 245 6.97 -19.65 3.38
CA VAL A 245 8.02 -19.71 4.41
C VAL A 245 9.34 -19.13 3.90
N ARG A 246 9.79 -19.50 2.69
CA ARG A 246 11.01 -18.95 2.08
C ARG A 246 10.94 -17.43 1.93
N SER A 247 9.80 -16.91 1.49
CA SER A 247 9.58 -15.46 1.37
C SER A 247 9.63 -14.77 2.74
N ARG A 248 8.96 -15.32 3.76
CA ARG A 248 8.89 -14.78 5.13
C ARG A 248 10.23 -14.81 5.86
N VAL A 249 11.07 -15.81 5.62
CA VAL A 249 12.47 -15.87 6.11
C VAL A 249 13.36 -14.81 5.44
N GLY A 250 12.94 -14.29 4.29
CA GLY A 250 13.62 -13.21 3.56
C GLY A 250 14.52 -13.70 2.44
N LEU A 251 14.26 -14.88 1.88
CA LEU A 251 14.92 -15.30 0.64
C LEU A 251 14.39 -14.45 -0.53
N PRO A 252 15.27 -13.96 -1.42
CA PRO A 252 14.82 -13.28 -2.62
C PRO A 252 14.05 -14.27 -3.50
N ALA A 253 12.86 -13.87 -3.92
CA ALA A 253 12.07 -14.56 -4.93
C ALA A 253 12.09 -13.76 -6.23
N GLN A 254 11.90 -14.42 -7.35
CA GLN A 254 11.61 -13.79 -8.64
C GLN A 254 10.14 -14.03 -8.96
N ALA A 255 9.54 -13.16 -9.77
CA ALA A 255 8.24 -13.49 -10.33
C ALA A 255 8.37 -14.73 -11.23
N GLU A 256 7.43 -15.65 -11.09
CA GLU A 256 7.43 -16.94 -11.76
C GLU A 256 6.05 -17.19 -12.37
N GLY A 257 6.03 -17.78 -13.57
CA GLY A 257 4.79 -18.11 -14.28
C GLY A 257 4.50 -17.21 -15.49
N PRO A 258 3.44 -17.52 -16.26
CA PRO A 258 3.09 -16.74 -17.44
C PRO A 258 2.58 -15.35 -17.05
N PRO A 259 2.98 -14.29 -17.78
CA PRO A 259 2.41 -12.96 -17.58
C PRO A 259 0.91 -12.98 -17.87
N VAL A 260 0.15 -12.25 -17.05
CA VAL A 260 -1.28 -12.07 -17.21
C VAL A 260 -1.53 -10.63 -17.62
N ARG A 261 -1.97 -10.43 -18.87
CA ARG A 261 -2.48 -9.15 -19.35
C ARG A 261 -3.91 -8.94 -18.86
N ASP A 262 -4.20 -7.77 -18.34
CA ASP A 262 -5.54 -7.34 -17.93
C ASP A 262 -5.61 -5.80 -17.96
N HIS A 263 -6.83 -5.27 -17.78
CA HIS A 263 -7.07 -3.88 -17.46
C HIS A 263 -7.10 -3.72 -15.93
N TRP A 264 -5.98 -3.25 -15.38
CA TRP A 264 -5.75 -3.12 -13.95
C TRP A 264 -6.20 -1.76 -13.41
N VAL A 265 -7.28 -1.72 -12.64
CA VAL A 265 -7.72 -0.51 -11.93
C VAL A 265 -6.83 -0.28 -10.72
N VAL A 266 -6.25 0.91 -10.60
CA VAL A 266 -5.46 1.33 -9.44
C VAL A 266 -6.40 1.70 -8.30
N LEU A 267 -6.49 0.84 -7.29
CA LEU A 267 -7.40 1.01 -6.15
C LEU A 267 -6.83 1.89 -5.05
N ALA A 268 -5.54 1.78 -4.76
CA ALA A 268 -4.88 2.55 -3.71
C ALA A 268 -3.37 2.64 -3.95
N GLN A 269 -2.76 3.76 -3.51
CA GLN A 269 -1.32 3.96 -3.49
C GLN A 269 -0.91 4.66 -2.19
N TYR A 270 0.02 4.07 -1.45
CA TYR A 270 0.56 4.68 -0.24
C TYR A 270 1.99 4.21 0.05
N ASP A 271 2.74 5.06 0.76
CA ASP A 271 4.13 4.83 1.09
C ASP A 271 4.27 4.49 2.58
N THR A 272 5.06 3.46 2.87
CA THR A 272 5.54 3.10 4.22
C THR A 272 7.05 3.31 4.23
N ALA A 273 7.57 4.02 5.22
CA ALA A 273 9.00 4.28 5.34
C ALA A 273 9.58 3.71 6.63
N ASP A 274 10.77 3.12 6.52
CA ASP A 274 11.65 2.81 7.65
C ASP A 274 12.94 3.65 7.57
N SER A 275 13.90 3.39 8.45
CA SER A 275 15.17 4.15 8.52
C SER A 275 16.06 4.01 7.27
N ARG A 276 15.85 2.98 6.45
CA ARG A 276 16.71 2.61 5.31
C ARG A 276 15.97 2.66 3.97
N LEU A 277 14.66 2.48 3.96
CA LEU A 277 13.87 2.23 2.76
C LEU A 277 12.47 2.86 2.84
N THR A 278 12.05 3.46 1.72
CA THR A 278 10.64 3.79 1.47
C THR A 278 10.06 2.73 0.55
N THR A 279 8.97 2.10 0.97
CA THR A 279 8.21 1.13 0.17
C THR A 279 6.88 1.74 -0.21
N ARG A 280 6.58 1.78 -1.51
CA ARG A 280 5.28 2.14 -2.06
C ARG A 280 4.49 0.88 -2.34
N ARG A 281 3.27 0.84 -1.84
CA ARG A 281 2.28 -0.21 -2.07
C ARG A 281 1.24 0.32 -3.02
N ILE A 282 1.00 -0.39 -4.12
CA ILE A 282 -0.04 -0.06 -5.10
C ILE A 282 -0.95 -1.28 -5.26
N TRP A 283 -2.22 -1.11 -4.89
CA TRP A 283 -3.24 -2.14 -5.06
C TRP A 283 -3.90 -1.99 -6.43
N LEU A 284 -3.96 -3.10 -7.17
CA LEU A 284 -4.55 -3.20 -8.49
C LEU A 284 -5.72 -4.19 -8.48
N TYR A 285 -6.69 -3.99 -9.38
CA TYR A 285 -7.75 -4.95 -9.66
C TYR A 285 -7.93 -5.16 -11.16
N GLY A 286 -7.76 -6.40 -11.60
CA GLY A 286 -7.97 -6.81 -12.98
C GLY A 286 -9.47 -6.94 -13.27
N THR A 287 -9.97 -6.14 -14.22
CA THR A 287 -11.41 -6.12 -14.52
C THR A 287 -11.88 -7.33 -15.34
N GLU A 288 -10.97 -8.02 -16.03
CA GLU A 288 -11.28 -9.22 -16.80
C GLU A 288 -11.02 -10.48 -15.97
N SER A 289 -9.89 -10.54 -15.27
CA SER A 289 -9.53 -11.70 -14.43
C SER A 289 -10.23 -11.71 -13.08
N GLY A 290 -10.76 -10.58 -12.62
CA GLY A 290 -11.33 -10.42 -11.28
C GLY A 290 -10.29 -10.53 -10.15
N ARG A 291 -8.99 -10.44 -10.47
CA ARG A 291 -7.89 -10.62 -9.52
C ARG A 291 -7.48 -9.31 -8.86
N THR A 292 -7.21 -9.37 -7.57
CA THR A 292 -6.52 -8.29 -6.85
C THR A 292 -5.02 -8.58 -6.84
N ALA A 293 -4.21 -7.56 -7.13
CA ALA A 293 -2.75 -7.67 -7.16
C ALA A 293 -2.08 -6.51 -6.40
N LEU A 294 -0.87 -6.75 -5.90
CA LEU A 294 -0.07 -5.80 -5.15
C LEU A 294 1.27 -5.57 -5.86
N LEU A 295 1.50 -4.34 -6.30
CA LEU A 295 2.82 -3.90 -6.74
C LEU A 295 3.57 -3.26 -5.58
N LEU A 296 4.86 -3.60 -5.46
CA LEU A 296 5.78 -2.97 -4.53
C LEU A 296 6.85 -2.21 -5.31
N SER A 297 7.06 -0.97 -4.94
CA SER A 297 8.11 -0.11 -5.50
C SER A 297 8.95 0.46 -4.37
N TYR A 298 10.27 0.51 -4.57
CA TYR A 298 11.22 0.79 -3.51
C TYR A 298 12.02 2.06 -3.80
N GLY A 299 12.28 2.85 -2.77
CA GLY A 299 13.09 4.05 -2.81
C GLY A 299 14.08 4.06 -1.64
N ALA A 300 15.29 4.57 -1.85
CA ALA A 300 16.26 4.74 -0.77
C ALA A 300 15.71 5.66 0.34
N ALA A 301 16.25 5.53 1.57
CA ALA A 301 15.84 6.33 2.73
C ALA A 301 15.56 7.81 2.40
N GLY A 302 14.34 8.26 2.70
CA GLY A 302 13.90 9.64 2.47
C GLY A 302 13.62 10.01 1.00
N ARG A 303 13.67 9.05 0.07
CA ARG A 303 13.29 9.25 -1.33
C ARG A 303 12.03 8.45 -1.65
N ALA A 304 11.08 9.09 -2.35
CA ALA A 304 9.89 8.44 -2.85
C ALA A 304 10.26 7.41 -3.94
N PRO A 305 9.60 6.24 -3.99
CA PRO A 305 9.79 5.28 -5.07
C PRO A 305 9.38 5.84 -6.44
N ALA A 306 10.05 5.36 -7.50
CA ALA A 306 9.90 5.94 -8.84
C ALA A 306 8.54 5.65 -9.49
N LEU A 307 8.05 4.40 -9.37
CA LEU A 307 6.76 4.02 -9.92
C LEU A 307 5.63 4.80 -9.22
N ALA A 308 4.81 5.49 -10.00
CA ALA A 308 3.64 6.21 -9.51
C ALA A 308 2.46 5.92 -10.44
N LEU A 309 1.44 5.27 -9.90
CA LEU A 309 0.20 4.95 -10.61
C LEU A 309 -0.95 5.66 -9.88
N PRO A 310 -1.52 6.74 -10.44
CA PRO A 310 -2.61 7.47 -9.80
C PRO A 310 -3.84 6.59 -9.56
N VAL A 311 -4.46 6.75 -8.39
CA VAL A 311 -5.67 6.02 -8.00
C VAL A 311 -6.85 6.38 -8.92
N GLY A 312 -7.66 5.38 -9.28
CA GLY A 312 -8.82 5.55 -10.17
C GLY A 312 -8.49 5.54 -11.66
N LEU A 313 -7.24 5.29 -12.04
CA LEU A 313 -6.87 5.00 -13.43
C LEU A 313 -6.85 3.48 -13.68
N ALA A 314 -7.14 3.09 -14.92
CA ALA A 314 -6.95 1.74 -15.43
C ALA A 314 -5.66 1.67 -16.26
N LEU A 315 -4.88 0.63 -16.04
CA LEU A 315 -3.63 0.33 -16.74
C LEU A 315 -3.81 -0.95 -17.57
N ASP A 316 -3.61 -0.88 -18.89
CA ASP A 316 -3.50 -2.07 -19.75
C ASP A 316 -2.05 -2.58 -19.69
N ALA A 317 -1.85 -3.65 -18.92
CA ALA A 317 -0.52 -4.18 -18.66
C ALA A 317 -0.51 -5.67 -18.31
N GLU A 318 0.65 -6.27 -18.53
CA GLU A 318 1.00 -7.57 -18.00
C GLU A 318 1.49 -7.47 -16.56
N VAL A 319 1.09 -8.46 -15.75
CA VAL A 319 1.69 -8.69 -14.44
C VAL A 319 2.10 -10.16 -14.28
N THR A 320 3.20 -10.40 -13.60
CA THR A 320 3.69 -11.75 -13.29
C THR A 320 3.65 -11.98 -11.79
N GLY A 321 3.04 -13.08 -11.36
CA GLY A 321 2.91 -13.42 -9.94
C GLY A 321 4.21 -13.95 -9.33
N TYR A 322 4.33 -13.88 -8.01
CA TYR A 322 5.36 -14.62 -7.27
C TYR A 322 4.82 -15.97 -6.82
N ALA A 323 5.70 -16.97 -6.72
CA ALA A 323 5.36 -18.26 -6.12
C ALA A 323 4.92 -18.11 -4.65
N GLY A 324 3.98 -18.95 -4.24
CA GLY A 324 3.39 -18.93 -2.89
C GLY A 324 1.88 -19.08 -2.95
N ALA A 325 1.31 -19.83 -2.00
CA ALA A 325 -0.14 -19.93 -1.88
C ALA A 325 -0.72 -18.56 -1.48
N GLY A 326 -1.79 -18.12 -2.14
CA GLY A 326 -2.46 -16.86 -1.83
C GLY A 326 -1.63 -15.58 -2.09
N GLN A 327 -0.51 -15.67 -2.83
CA GLN A 327 0.38 -14.52 -3.03
C GLN A 327 -0.25 -13.47 -3.95
N LEU A 328 -0.41 -12.26 -3.43
CA LEU A 328 -1.00 -11.12 -4.15
C LEU A 328 0.06 -10.27 -4.85
N ARG A 329 1.32 -10.41 -4.41
CA ARG A 329 2.42 -9.65 -4.97
C ARG A 329 2.64 -10.03 -6.44
N VAL A 330 2.85 -9.03 -7.27
CA VAL A 330 3.20 -9.20 -8.69
C VAL A 330 4.35 -8.29 -9.09
N GLU A 331 5.02 -8.61 -10.20
CA GLU A 331 5.89 -7.70 -10.94
C GLU A 331 5.12 -7.12 -12.11
N LEU A 332 5.33 -5.82 -12.37
CA LEU A 332 4.76 -5.14 -13.52
C LEU A 332 5.59 -5.46 -14.75
N GLY A 333 4.94 -6.03 -15.77
CA GLY A 333 5.51 -6.36 -17.07
C GLY A 333 5.32 -5.24 -18.08
N GLU A 334 5.09 -5.63 -19.34
CA GLU A 334 4.83 -4.68 -20.43
C GLU A 334 3.53 -3.91 -20.18
N GLN A 335 3.56 -2.61 -20.48
CA GLN A 335 2.40 -1.74 -20.46
C GLN A 335 2.07 -1.40 -21.92
N PHE A 336 0.82 -1.57 -22.32
CA PHE A 336 0.40 -1.47 -23.72
C PHE A 336 -0.24 -0.13 -24.06
N ALA A 337 -0.65 0.63 -23.04
CA ALA A 337 -1.24 1.95 -23.19
C ALA A 337 -0.98 2.84 -21.96
N ALA A 338 -1.12 4.15 -22.13
CA ALA A 338 -1.09 5.09 -21.02
C ALA A 338 -2.28 4.84 -20.07
N PRO A 339 -2.12 5.04 -18.74
CA PRO A 339 -3.23 4.89 -17.80
C PRO A 339 -4.37 5.86 -18.08
N VAL A 340 -5.61 5.37 -18.09
CA VAL A 340 -6.82 6.16 -18.39
C VAL A 340 -7.83 6.14 -17.24
N PRO A 341 -8.59 7.22 -16.99
CA PRO A 341 -9.64 7.22 -15.98
C PRO A 341 -10.69 6.13 -16.23
N THR A 342 -11.18 5.51 -15.17
CA THR A 342 -12.18 4.43 -15.25
C THR A 342 -13.22 4.54 -14.14
N ALA A 343 -14.45 4.14 -14.46
CA ALA A 343 -15.52 3.95 -13.49
C ALA A 343 -15.64 2.48 -13.02
N ARG A 344 -14.79 1.58 -13.55
CA ARG A 344 -14.77 0.17 -13.12
C ARG A 344 -14.24 0.07 -11.70
N ARG A 345 -14.89 -0.77 -10.88
CA ARG A 345 -14.48 -1.07 -9.52
C ARG A 345 -14.71 -2.55 -9.20
N PRO A 346 -14.02 -3.12 -8.20
CA PRO A 346 -14.25 -4.49 -7.80
C PRO A 346 -15.67 -4.67 -7.25
N ALA A 347 -16.25 -5.86 -7.46
CA ALA A 347 -17.47 -6.24 -6.76
C ALA A 347 -17.20 -6.31 -5.25
N GLY A 348 -18.07 -5.65 -4.46
CA GLY A 348 -17.95 -5.65 -3.01
C GLY A 348 -18.65 -6.85 -2.35
N VAL A 349 -18.28 -7.10 -1.11
CA VAL A 349 -18.88 -8.12 -0.24
C VAL A 349 -19.36 -7.54 1.08
N ARG A 350 -20.06 -8.34 1.86
CA ARG A 350 -20.51 -7.97 3.19
C ARG A 350 -19.39 -8.07 4.24
N PRO A 351 -19.51 -7.37 5.39
CA PRO A 351 -18.53 -7.43 6.46
C PRO A 351 -18.16 -8.85 6.94
N GLU A 352 -19.14 -9.74 7.10
CA GLU A 352 -18.91 -11.13 7.51
C GLU A 352 -18.11 -11.93 6.49
N GLU A 353 -18.34 -11.71 5.19
CA GLU A 353 -17.60 -12.40 4.13
C GLU A 353 -16.17 -11.89 4.04
N ALA A 354 -15.93 -10.59 4.30
CA ALA A 354 -14.58 -10.05 4.39
C ALA A 354 -13.76 -10.73 5.51
N VAL A 355 -14.36 -10.98 6.69
CA VAL A 355 -13.71 -11.75 7.76
C VAL A 355 -13.45 -13.20 7.32
N ALA A 356 -14.42 -13.84 6.66
CA ALA A 356 -14.25 -15.20 6.15
C ALA A 356 -13.12 -15.31 5.12
N ARG A 357 -12.99 -14.33 4.21
CA ARG A 357 -11.90 -14.25 3.22
C ARG A 357 -10.54 -14.08 3.88
N TYR A 358 -10.43 -13.23 4.91
CA TYR A 358 -9.20 -13.12 5.70
C TYR A 358 -8.86 -14.44 6.41
N GLY A 359 -9.85 -15.09 7.03
CA GLY A 359 -9.67 -16.40 7.67
C GLY A 359 -9.27 -17.52 6.72
N ALA A 360 -9.76 -17.48 5.46
CA ALA A 360 -9.33 -18.41 4.42
C ALA A 360 -7.87 -18.14 4.01
N ALA A 361 -7.49 -16.87 3.81
CA ALA A 361 -6.13 -16.50 3.43
C ALA A 361 -5.08 -16.86 4.49
N LEU A 362 -5.44 -16.84 5.78
CA LEU A 362 -4.57 -17.29 6.87
C LEU A 362 -4.18 -18.77 6.78
N ARG A 363 -4.92 -19.60 6.02
CA ARG A 363 -4.56 -21.01 5.80
C ARG A 363 -3.36 -21.15 4.87
N ASP A 364 -3.21 -20.22 3.94
CA ASP A 364 -2.13 -20.19 2.94
C ASP A 364 -0.89 -19.43 3.47
N ASP A 365 -1.13 -18.41 4.30
CA ASP A 365 -0.09 -17.64 4.98
C ASP A 365 -0.52 -17.28 6.42
N PRO A 366 -0.12 -18.09 7.43
CA PRO A 366 -0.46 -17.86 8.84
C PRO A 366 0.07 -16.54 9.41
N TRP A 367 1.06 -15.92 8.76
CA TRP A 367 1.67 -14.66 9.19
C TRP A 367 1.05 -13.45 8.49
N LEU A 368 -0.05 -13.63 7.75
CA LEU A 368 -0.71 -12.58 7.03
C LEU A 368 -1.39 -11.58 7.98
N GLU A 369 -0.95 -10.33 7.94
CA GLU A 369 -1.51 -9.28 8.80
C GLU A 369 -2.89 -8.81 8.33
N SER A 370 -3.10 -8.79 7.01
CA SER A 370 -4.33 -8.32 6.39
C SER A 370 -4.54 -8.88 4.98
N TRP A 371 -5.79 -8.87 4.52
CA TRP A 371 -6.21 -9.31 3.20
C TRP A 371 -7.01 -8.20 2.49
N PRO A 372 -6.74 -7.91 1.20
CA PRO A 372 -7.47 -6.88 0.47
C PRO A 372 -8.91 -7.32 0.21
N VAL A 373 -9.87 -6.43 0.47
CA VAL A 373 -11.29 -6.69 0.23
C VAL A 373 -12.03 -5.39 -0.08
N THR A 374 -13.04 -5.50 -0.93
CA THR A 374 -14.00 -4.42 -1.19
C THR A 374 -15.28 -4.74 -0.43
N LEU A 375 -15.71 -3.84 0.44
CA LEU A 375 -16.99 -3.90 1.11
C LEU A 375 -18.04 -3.18 0.28
N ALA A 376 -19.23 -3.78 0.12
CA ALA A 376 -20.38 -3.17 -0.55
C ALA A 376 -21.36 -2.59 0.47
N GLU A 377 -21.95 -1.45 0.12
CA GLU A 377 -23.08 -0.85 0.83
C GLU A 377 -22.89 -0.65 2.34
N VAL A 378 -21.68 -0.26 2.76
CA VAL A 378 -21.37 -0.03 4.19
C VAL A 378 -21.47 1.43 4.60
N ILE A 379 -21.89 1.66 5.84
CA ILE A 379 -22.00 2.99 6.46
C ILE A 379 -20.97 3.11 7.61
N PRO A 380 -20.10 4.13 7.61
CA PRO A 380 -19.27 4.45 8.76
C PRO A 380 -20.14 4.82 9.96
N ALA A 381 -20.04 4.06 11.04
CA ALA A 381 -20.79 4.27 12.27
C ALA A 381 -19.87 4.16 13.48
N ARG A 382 -20.28 4.75 14.61
CA ARG A 382 -19.68 4.45 15.90
C ARG A 382 -20.33 3.22 16.49
N SER A 383 -19.52 2.32 17.04
CA SER A 383 -19.99 1.25 17.91
C SER A 383 -20.69 1.89 19.10
N ARG A 384 -21.96 1.56 19.32
CA ARG A 384 -22.71 2.05 20.48
C ARG A 384 -22.34 1.19 21.68
N ASN A 385 -21.97 1.81 22.80
CA ASN A 385 -21.87 1.08 24.05
C ASN A 385 -23.23 0.45 24.37
N ALA A 386 -23.24 -0.83 24.75
CA ALA A 386 -24.46 -1.52 25.18
C ALA A 386 -25.22 -0.75 26.28
N ARG A 387 -24.51 0.03 27.10
CA ARG A 387 -25.08 0.90 28.14
C ARG A 387 -26.03 1.99 27.61
N ASP A 388 -25.82 2.49 26.39
CA ASP A 388 -26.66 3.55 25.80
C ASP A 388 -27.97 3.01 25.19
N ALA A 389 -28.03 1.70 24.89
CA ALA A 389 -29.23 1.05 24.41
C ALA A 389 -30.26 0.81 25.53
N GLN A 390 -29.80 0.52 26.76
CA GLN A 390 -30.67 0.40 27.94
C GLN A 390 -31.21 1.75 28.46
N GLY A 391 -30.59 2.90 28.13
CA GLY A 391 -31.04 4.22 28.59
C GLY A 391 -32.29 4.78 27.89
N ARG A 392 -32.77 4.15 26.81
CA ARG A 392 -33.96 4.58 26.05
C ARG A 392 -35.21 3.71 26.25
N GLN A 393 -35.12 2.61 26.98
CA GLN A 393 -36.29 1.81 27.37
C GLN A 393 -36.61 2.07 28.84
N GLY A 394 -37.60 2.95 29.05
CA GLY A 394 -38.55 2.91 30.16
C GLY A 394 -38.01 2.64 31.57
N THR A 395 -38.01 3.68 32.38
CA THR A 395 -38.27 3.58 33.83
C THR A 395 -39.46 2.66 34.11
N GLN A 396 -39.21 1.47 34.67
CA GLN A 396 -40.03 0.86 35.74
C GLN A 396 -39.27 -0.34 36.32
N GLY A 397 -39.02 -0.29 37.62
CA GLY A 397 -38.01 -1.10 38.28
C GLY A 397 -38.43 -2.52 38.64
N THR A 398 -37.44 -3.35 38.98
CA THR A 398 -37.42 -4.17 40.19
C THR A 398 -35.97 -4.58 40.46
N GLN A 399 -35.53 -4.50 41.72
CA GLN A 399 -34.20 -4.91 42.17
C GLN A 399 -34.05 -6.44 42.12
N GLY A 400 -32.90 -6.95 41.65
CA GLY A 400 -32.61 -8.38 41.69
C GLY A 400 -31.32 -8.82 41.00
N THR A 401 -30.21 -8.78 41.74
CA THR A 401 -29.08 -9.74 41.79
C THR A 401 -28.26 -10.15 40.54
N HIS A 402 -26.93 -10.16 40.78
CA HIS A 402 -25.82 -10.74 40.00
C HIS A 402 -25.33 -10.00 38.76
N ALA A 403 -24.49 -8.99 39.01
CA ALA A 403 -23.54 -8.46 38.04
C ALA A 403 -22.48 -9.54 37.73
N THR A 404 -22.70 -10.30 36.65
CA THR A 404 -21.59 -10.90 35.90
C THR A 404 -20.65 -9.77 35.47
N GLN A 405 -19.37 -9.89 35.83
CA GLN A 405 -18.32 -8.98 35.40
C GLN A 405 -18.35 -8.88 33.87
N GLY A 406 -18.92 -7.78 33.37
CA GLY A 406 -19.00 -7.50 31.95
C GLY A 406 -17.60 -7.38 31.38
N THR A 407 -17.40 -8.01 30.22
CA THR A 407 -16.29 -7.76 29.31
C THR A 407 -15.99 -6.25 29.28
N PRO A 408 -14.73 -5.81 29.42
CA PRO A 408 -14.41 -4.39 29.39
C PRO A 408 -15.02 -3.79 28.11
N SER A 409 -15.88 -2.79 28.28
CA SER A 409 -16.52 -2.09 27.17
C SER A 409 -15.44 -1.64 26.20
N THR A 410 -15.47 -2.19 24.99
CA THR A 410 -14.65 -1.67 23.89
C THR A 410 -14.94 -0.17 23.80
N PRO A 411 -13.92 0.69 23.87
CA PRO A 411 -14.13 2.13 23.74
C PRO A 411 -14.87 2.40 22.42
N ASP A 412 -15.69 3.46 22.39
CA ASP A 412 -16.39 3.95 21.20
C ASP A 412 -15.47 3.89 19.97
N SER A 413 -15.59 2.83 19.18
CA SER A 413 -14.73 2.57 18.03
C SER A 413 -15.52 2.79 16.76
N TRP A 414 -14.85 3.30 15.73
CA TRP A 414 -15.45 3.41 14.40
C TRP A 414 -15.54 2.04 13.74
N GLN A 415 -16.60 1.79 13.00
CA GLN A 415 -16.85 0.56 12.27
C GLN A 415 -17.53 0.85 10.92
N LEU A 416 -17.43 -0.10 9.99
CA LEU A 416 -18.20 -0.13 8.75
C LEU A 416 -19.34 -1.13 8.91
N ALA A 417 -20.56 -0.62 8.95
CA ALA A 417 -21.75 -1.42 9.20
C ALA A 417 -22.55 -1.65 7.91
N ASP A 418 -22.98 -2.89 7.69
CA ASP A 418 -24.01 -3.23 6.72
C ASP A 418 -25.37 -2.80 7.28
N PRO A 419 -26.10 -1.88 6.61
CA PRO A 419 -27.38 -1.36 7.10
C PRO A 419 -28.52 -2.40 7.04
N VAL A 420 -28.38 -3.46 6.25
CA VAL A 420 -29.41 -4.50 6.06
C VAL A 420 -29.30 -5.57 7.15
N THR A 421 -28.09 -6.08 7.37
CA THR A 421 -27.86 -7.18 8.32
C THR A 421 -27.52 -6.71 9.73
N GLY A 422 -26.99 -5.48 9.86
CA GLY A 422 -26.42 -4.98 11.11
C GLY A 422 -25.03 -5.53 11.41
N SER A 423 -24.47 -6.41 10.56
CA SER A 423 -23.06 -6.84 10.64
C SER A 423 -22.14 -5.63 10.53
N ALA A 424 -21.06 -5.60 11.32
CA ALA A 424 -20.12 -4.50 11.28
C ALA A 424 -18.67 -4.98 11.43
N LEU A 425 -17.77 -4.31 10.70
CA LEU A 425 -16.33 -4.50 10.80
C LEU A 425 -15.70 -3.31 11.52
N PRO A 426 -15.01 -3.50 12.66
CA PRO A 426 -14.32 -2.42 13.34
C PRO A 426 -13.19 -1.88 12.46
N LEU A 427 -13.01 -0.57 12.47
CA LEU A 427 -11.85 0.07 11.83
C LEU A 427 -10.60 -0.20 12.65
N ALA A 428 -9.49 -0.43 11.95
CA ALA A 428 -8.20 -0.56 12.62
C ALA A 428 -7.85 0.74 13.38
N PRO A 429 -7.27 0.67 14.59
CA PRO A 429 -6.96 1.87 15.39
C PRO A 429 -6.11 2.91 14.63
N SER A 430 -5.15 2.45 13.83
CA SER A 430 -4.31 3.30 12.99
C SER A 430 -5.09 4.01 11.90
N ALA A 431 -6.14 3.39 11.35
CA ALA A 431 -7.02 4.00 10.37
C ALA A 431 -7.96 5.02 11.02
N ALA A 432 -8.47 4.71 12.22
CA ALA A 432 -9.34 5.61 12.99
C ALA A 432 -8.62 6.91 13.39
N SER A 433 -7.29 6.89 13.53
CA SER A 433 -6.48 8.08 13.82
C SER A 433 -6.08 8.90 12.58
N ARG A 434 -6.37 8.44 11.36
CA ARG A 434 -5.94 9.10 10.12
C ARG A 434 -6.99 10.10 9.62
N PRO A 435 -6.58 11.16 8.89
CA PRO A 435 -7.51 12.09 8.23
C PRO A 435 -8.50 11.40 7.27
N GLY A 436 -8.12 10.25 6.70
CA GLY A 436 -8.96 9.45 5.81
C GLY A 436 -10.31 9.03 6.41
N LEU A 437 -10.40 8.87 7.74
CA LEU A 437 -11.67 8.60 8.41
C LEU A 437 -12.68 9.73 8.21
N TRP A 438 -12.26 10.98 8.40
CA TRP A 438 -13.16 12.13 8.26
C TRP A 438 -13.62 12.31 6.82
N ARG A 439 -12.73 12.02 5.87
CA ARG A 439 -13.07 11.98 4.45
C ARG A 439 -14.12 10.90 4.16
N LEU A 440 -13.92 9.69 4.69
CA LEU A 440 -14.87 8.58 4.53
C LEU A 440 -16.25 8.92 5.10
N ILE A 441 -16.31 9.54 6.29
CA ILE A 441 -17.57 10.00 6.91
C ILE A 441 -18.25 11.06 6.04
N ALA A 442 -17.49 12.04 5.55
CA ALA A 442 -18.02 13.11 4.70
C ALA A 442 -18.56 12.58 3.37
N LEU A 443 -17.88 11.60 2.76
CA LEU A 443 -18.34 10.93 1.53
C LEU A 443 -19.62 10.13 1.77
N SER A 444 -19.74 9.46 2.92
CA SER A 444 -20.96 8.73 3.28
C SER A 444 -22.11 9.69 3.50
N GLY A 445 -21.94 10.75 4.31
CA GLY A 445 -23.07 11.57 4.72
C GLY A 445 -24.20 10.79 5.42
N GLY A 446 -23.91 9.57 5.88
CA GLY A 446 -24.90 8.63 6.43
C GLY A 446 -25.52 7.67 5.41
N THR A 447 -25.13 7.73 4.13
CA THR A 447 -25.56 6.78 3.10
C THR A 447 -24.53 5.69 2.85
N PRO A 448 -24.94 4.53 2.30
CA PRO A 448 -24.05 3.42 2.00
C PRO A 448 -22.95 3.78 0.98
N LEU A 449 -21.76 3.22 1.19
CA LEU A 449 -20.60 3.38 0.32
C LEU A 449 -20.06 2.01 -0.12
N THR A 450 -19.36 1.97 -1.25
CA THR A 450 -18.41 0.88 -1.53
C THR A 450 -17.03 1.28 -1.03
N VAL A 451 -16.34 0.40 -0.30
CA VAL A 451 -15.05 0.73 0.34
C VAL A 451 -14.04 -0.38 0.09
N PHE A 452 -12.92 -0.06 -0.56
CA PHE A 452 -11.77 -0.97 -0.68
C PHE A 452 -10.79 -0.72 0.47
N GLY A 453 -10.26 -1.80 1.04
CA GLY A 453 -9.29 -1.73 2.11
C GLY A 453 -8.68 -3.07 2.47
N GLU A 454 -7.91 -3.06 3.56
CA GLU A 454 -7.22 -4.22 4.09
C GLU A 454 -7.96 -4.72 5.36
N CYS A 455 -8.52 -5.92 5.32
CA CYS A 455 -9.14 -6.58 6.47
C CYS A 455 -8.10 -7.43 7.21
N GLY A 456 -7.83 -7.13 8.48
CA GLY A 456 -6.85 -7.87 9.28
C GLY A 456 -7.27 -8.07 10.72
N HIS A 457 -6.42 -8.72 11.51
CA HIS A 457 -6.67 -9.03 12.92
C HIS A 457 -6.91 -7.78 13.80
N ARG A 458 -6.41 -6.61 13.39
CA ARG A 458 -6.63 -5.33 14.10
C ARG A 458 -7.89 -4.58 13.65
N GLY A 459 -8.63 -5.12 12.68
CA GLY A 459 -9.77 -4.46 12.05
C GLY A 459 -9.52 -4.11 10.58
N PHE A 460 -10.43 -3.33 10.01
CA PHE A 460 -10.42 -2.92 8.62
C PHE A 460 -9.72 -1.58 8.42
N THR A 461 -8.79 -1.51 7.47
CA THR A 461 -8.10 -0.28 7.06
C THR A 461 -8.66 0.18 5.71
N PRO A 462 -9.57 1.18 5.67
CA PRO A 462 -10.11 1.71 4.42
C PRO A 462 -9.02 2.48 3.65
N LEU A 463 -8.87 2.18 2.36
CA LEU A 463 -7.85 2.75 1.48
C LEU A 463 -8.45 3.57 0.34
N ALA A 464 -9.62 3.17 -0.17
CA ALA A 464 -10.39 3.92 -1.16
C ALA A 464 -11.89 3.72 -0.98
N ALA A 465 -12.69 4.67 -1.45
CA ALA A 465 -14.13 4.60 -1.41
C ALA A 465 -14.77 5.10 -2.71
N TRP A 466 -15.97 4.57 -2.98
CA TRP A 466 -16.86 5.04 -4.04
C TRP A 466 -18.22 5.39 -3.43
N PRO A 467 -18.67 6.65 -3.54
CA PRO A 467 -20.05 7.03 -3.28
C PRO A 467 -21.02 6.26 -4.18
N GLN A 468 -22.25 6.01 -3.71
CA GLN A 468 -23.24 5.22 -4.45
C GLN A 468 -23.52 5.77 -5.86
N ASP A 469 -23.58 7.10 -5.99
CA ASP A 469 -23.89 7.81 -7.23
C ASP A 469 -22.66 8.28 -8.01
N SER A 470 -21.45 7.85 -7.61
CA SER A 470 -20.21 8.23 -8.27
C SER A 470 -19.38 7.01 -8.70
N GLY A 471 -18.92 7.05 -9.95
CA GLY A 471 -17.91 6.12 -10.46
C GLY A 471 -16.48 6.51 -10.07
N GLU A 472 -16.28 7.71 -9.50
CA GLU A 472 -14.96 8.20 -9.14
C GLU A 472 -14.39 7.46 -7.93
N THR A 473 -13.14 7.00 -8.07
CA THR A 473 -12.40 6.38 -6.97
C THR A 473 -11.80 7.46 -6.09
N VAL A 474 -12.23 7.50 -4.81
CA VAL A 474 -11.72 8.48 -3.86
C VAL A 474 -10.67 7.85 -2.94
N SER A 475 -9.44 8.35 -3.00
CA SER A 475 -8.35 7.89 -2.12
C SER A 475 -8.53 8.35 -0.66
N LEU A 476 -8.29 7.43 0.27
CA LEU A 476 -8.35 7.66 1.73
C LEU A 476 -6.96 7.65 2.41
N CYS A 477 -5.88 7.54 1.62
CA CYS A 477 -4.50 7.37 2.11
C CYS A 477 -3.69 8.66 2.29
#